data_AF-A0A968BSI5-F1
#
_entry.id   AF-A0A968BSI5-F1
#
_cell.length_a   1.000
_cell.length_b   1.000
_cell.length_c   1.000
_cell.angle_alpha   90.00
_cell.angle_beta   90.00
_cell.angle_gamma   90.00
#
_symmetry.space_group_name_H-M   'P 1'
#
loop_
_entity.id
_entity.type
_entity.pdbx_description
1 polymer ?
#
loop_
_entity_poly.entity_id
_entity_poly.type
_entity_poly.pdbx_seq_one_letter_code
_entity_poly.pdbx_strand_id
1 'polypeptide(L)'
;MHKAPDIFSYRQYWAKRFLPSPVMPMSREEMDTLGWDSCDIILVTGDAYVDHPSFGMAVIGRLLEAQGFRVGIISQPDWTSAEDFQRLGRPNLFFGVTAGNMDSMVNRYTADRKLRSDDAYSPNGEGGKRPDRSVVVYSQRCREAFKDVPIIIGGIEASLRRIAHYDYWSDKVRRSSLVDSKADLLLYGNAERAIVELAHGLAAGKTLQEMREVRGTAFVLKQTPS
;
A
#
# COMPACT_ATOMS: atom_id res chain seq x y z
N MET A 1 -0.31 6.79 30.03
CA MET A 1 0.05 6.53 28.63
C MET A 1 0.50 5.08 28.51
N HIS A 2 -0.22 4.23 27.77
CA HIS A 2 0.25 2.88 27.48
C HIS A 2 1.51 2.98 26.60
N LYS A 3 2.62 2.38 27.04
CA LYS A 3 3.85 2.26 26.24
C LYS A 3 3.53 1.36 25.04
N ALA A 4 3.84 1.81 23.83
CA ALA A 4 3.65 0.97 22.66
C ALA A 4 4.52 -0.29 22.78
N PRO A 5 3.96 -1.48 22.47
CA PRO A 5 4.72 -2.72 22.47
C PRO A 5 5.88 -2.64 21.48
N ASP A 6 6.92 -3.42 21.74
CA ASP A 6 8.03 -3.56 20.80
C ASP A 6 7.52 -4.23 19.51
N ILE A 7 7.95 -3.75 18.35
CA ILE A 7 7.42 -4.21 17.06
C ILE A 7 7.75 -5.68 16.76
N PHE A 8 8.79 -6.24 17.40
CA PHE A 8 9.17 -7.64 17.27
C PHE A 8 8.68 -8.50 18.44
N SER A 9 7.90 -7.93 19.37
CA SER A 9 7.31 -8.69 20.49
C SER A 9 6.05 -9.46 20.11
N TYR A 10 5.48 -9.22 18.93
CA TYR A 10 4.30 -9.94 18.46
C TYR A 10 4.64 -11.41 18.22
N ARG A 11 3.72 -12.31 18.60
CA ARG A 11 3.82 -13.71 18.18
C ARG A 11 3.69 -13.75 16.66
N GLN A 12 4.77 -14.16 15.99
CA GLN A 12 4.78 -14.31 14.54
C GLN A 12 3.60 -15.15 14.04
N TYR A 13 3.05 -14.72 12.91
CA TYR A 13 1.93 -15.35 12.24
C TYR A 13 2.27 -16.78 11.78
N TRP A 14 1.25 -17.62 11.58
CA TRP A 14 1.43 -19.06 11.36
C TRP A 14 2.27 -19.37 10.11
N ALA A 15 2.20 -18.49 9.10
CA ALA A 15 2.86 -18.67 7.82
C ALA A 15 4.38 -18.51 7.88
N LYS A 16 4.95 -18.15 9.04
CA LYS A 16 6.40 -18.25 9.33
C LYS A 16 7.01 -19.65 9.14
N ARG A 17 6.16 -20.68 9.03
CA ARG A 17 6.58 -22.05 8.69
C ARG A 17 7.08 -22.15 7.26
N PHE A 18 6.63 -21.25 6.38
CA PHE A 18 7.28 -20.97 5.13
C PHE A 18 8.50 -20.09 5.41
N LEU A 19 9.63 -20.39 4.78
CA LEU A 19 10.79 -19.50 4.85
C LEU A 19 10.42 -18.15 4.22
N PRO A 20 10.98 -17.02 4.70
CA PRO A 20 10.84 -15.73 4.01
C PRO A 20 11.24 -15.88 2.54
N SER A 21 10.51 -15.21 1.65
CA SER A 21 10.81 -15.29 0.22
C SER A 21 12.20 -14.68 -0.06
N PRO A 22 13.03 -15.25 -0.95
CA PRO A 22 14.27 -14.60 -1.35
C PRO A 22 14.02 -13.20 -1.94
N VAL A 23 12.92 -13.06 -2.66
CA VAL A 23 12.32 -11.81 -3.15
C VAL A 23 10.80 -11.97 -3.10
N MET A 24 10.07 -10.88 -2.82
CA MET A 24 8.61 -10.96 -2.79
C MET A 24 8.06 -11.38 -4.16
N PRO A 25 7.16 -12.37 -4.24
CA PRO A 25 6.62 -12.82 -5.51
C PRO A 25 5.76 -11.73 -6.15
N MET A 26 5.93 -11.63 -7.46
CA MET A 26 5.21 -10.77 -8.38
C MET A 26 4.26 -11.56 -9.29
N SER A 27 4.45 -12.87 -9.46
CA SER A 27 3.57 -13.72 -10.26
C SER A 27 3.07 -14.97 -9.52
N ARG A 28 2.15 -15.72 -10.14
CA ARG A 28 1.69 -17.01 -9.58
C ARG A 28 2.75 -18.08 -9.62
N GLU A 29 3.53 -18.11 -10.69
CA GLU A 29 4.61 -19.07 -10.88
C GLU A 29 5.70 -18.89 -9.81
N GLU A 30 6.00 -17.65 -9.42
CA GLU A 30 6.91 -17.36 -8.31
C GLU A 30 6.33 -17.80 -6.97
N MET A 31 5.01 -17.66 -6.75
CA MET A 31 4.35 -18.19 -5.55
C MET A 31 4.37 -19.72 -5.51
N ASP A 32 4.15 -20.39 -6.64
CA ASP A 32 4.22 -21.85 -6.74
C ASP A 32 5.63 -22.34 -6.38
N THR A 33 6.66 -21.62 -6.82
CA THR A 33 8.06 -21.90 -6.46
C THR A 33 8.32 -21.76 -4.95
N LEU A 34 7.61 -20.84 -4.28
CA LEU A 34 7.64 -20.66 -2.82
C LEU A 34 6.72 -21.64 -2.07
N GLY A 35 5.90 -22.42 -2.78
CA GLY A 35 4.87 -23.29 -2.21
C GLY A 35 3.71 -22.52 -1.57
N TRP A 36 3.43 -21.31 -2.05
CA TRP A 36 2.36 -20.45 -1.53
C TRP A 36 1.10 -20.56 -2.40
N ASP A 37 -0.01 -20.91 -1.79
CA ASP A 37 -1.33 -20.93 -2.45
C ASP A 37 -1.96 -19.52 -2.58
N SER A 38 -1.55 -18.60 -1.71
CA SER A 38 -2.14 -17.27 -1.52
C SER A 38 -1.14 -16.35 -0.81
N CYS A 39 -1.30 -15.05 -1.03
CA CYS A 39 -0.64 -14.03 -0.21
C CYS A 39 -1.56 -13.65 0.95
N ASP A 40 -0.99 -13.37 2.12
CA ASP A 40 -1.76 -12.78 3.22
C ASP A 40 -1.97 -11.29 2.97
N ILE A 41 -0.93 -10.63 2.45
CA ILE A 41 -0.92 -9.20 2.13
C ILE A 41 -0.35 -9.02 0.73
N ILE A 42 -0.98 -8.17 -0.07
CA ILE A 42 -0.44 -7.77 -1.39
C ILE A 42 -0.16 -6.28 -1.37
N LEU A 43 1.10 -5.91 -1.63
CA LEU A 43 1.52 -4.52 -1.77
C LEU A 43 1.38 -4.10 -3.24
N VAL A 44 0.81 -2.92 -3.49
CA VAL A 44 0.70 -2.32 -4.82
C VAL A 44 1.47 -1.00 -4.82
N THR A 45 2.40 -0.85 -5.76
CA THR A 45 3.32 0.29 -5.80
C THR A 45 3.43 0.90 -7.19
N GLY A 46 3.62 2.22 -7.24
CA GLY A 46 3.90 2.96 -8.48
C GLY A 46 5.36 2.92 -8.94
N ASP A 47 6.27 2.41 -8.12
CA ASP A 47 7.68 2.19 -8.51
C ASP A 47 7.91 0.75 -8.98
N ALA A 48 9.00 0.54 -9.71
CA ALA A 48 9.63 -0.75 -9.89
C ALA A 48 9.90 -1.42 -8.52
N TYR A 49 9.74 -2.73 -8.45
CA TYR A 49 10.17 -3.46 -7.26
C TYR A 49 11.69 -3.63 -7.27
N VAL A 50 12.34 -2.94 -6.33
CA VAL A 50 13.74 -3.14 -5.99
C VAL A 50 13.79 -3.46 -4.50
N ASP A 51 14.31 -4.64 -4.15
CA ASP A 51 14.37 -5.09 -2.77
C ASP A 51 15.54 -4.43 -2.02
N HIS A 52 15.38 -3.15 -1.69
CA HIS A 52 16.42 -2.32 -1.10
C HIS A 52 15.86 -1.40 -0.01
N PRO A 53 16.58 -1.12 1.09
CA PRO A 53 16.08 -0.29 2.19
C PRO A 53 15.74 1.16 1.82
N SER A 54 16.18 1.66 0.67
CA SER A 54 15.76 2.98 0.16
C SER A 54 14.36 3.00 -0.45
N PHE A 55 13.73 1.83 -0.59
CA PHE A 55 12.41 1.64 -1.18
C PHE A 55 11.39 1.32 -0.09
N GLY A 56 10.48 2.26 0.19
CA GLY A 56 9.58 2.17 1.35
C GLY A 56 8.68 0.93 1.34
N MET A 57 8.14 0.56 0.18
CA MET A 57 7.36 -0.67 0.00
C MET A 57 8.18 -1.94 0.25
N ALA A 58 9.48 -1.96 -0.08
CA ALA A 58 10.35 -3.10 0.20
C ALA A 58 10.59 -3.24 1.70
N VAL A 59 10.89 -2.14 2.40
CA VAL A 59 11.03 -2.13 3.87
C VAL A 59 9.76 -2.63 4.55
N ILE A 60 8.59 -2.13 4.13
CA ILE A 60 7.30 -2.55 4.68
C ILE A 60 7.01 -4.03 4.38
N GLY A 61 7.30 -4.50 3.16
CA GLY A 61 7.16 -5.90 2.79
C GLY A 61 8.02 -6.82 3.64
N ARG A 62 9.31 -6.52 3.78
CA ARG A 62 10.25 -7.29 4.62
C ARG A 62 9.89 -7.24 6.09
N LEU A 63 9.39 -6.10 6.58
CA LEU A 63 8.88 -5.99 7.94
C LEU A 63 7.70 -6.93 8.18
N LEU A 64 6.74 -6.97 7.26
CA LEU A 64 5.58 -7.87 7.34
C LEU A 64 5.98 -9.35 7.22
N GLU A 65 6.92 -9.69 6.34
CA GLU A 65 7.49 -11.06 6.29
C GLU A 65 8.19 -11.45 7.60
N ALA A 66 8.91 -10.52 8.24
CA ALA A 66 9.53 -10.75 9.55
C ALA A 66 8.51 -11.02 10.66
N GLN A 67 7.28 -10.52 10.50
CA GLN A 67 6.13 -10.84 11.36
C GLN A 67 5.50 -12.20 11.02
N GLY A 68 5.95 -12.89 9.98
CA GLY A 68 5.50 -14.22 9.57
C GLY A 68 4.38 -14.23 8.54
N PHE A 69 4.09 -13.11 7.87
CA PHE A 69 3.09 -13.03 6.80
C PHE A 69 3.67 -13.37 5.43
N ARG A 70 2.86 -13.95 4.54
CA ARG A 70 3.20 -14.10 3.12
C ARG A 70 2.85 -12.82 2.39
N VAL A 71 3.85 -12.15 1.84
CA VAL A 71 3.70 -10.84 1.21
C VAL A 71 4.05 -10.93 -0.27
N GLY A 72 3.09 -10.59 -1.13
CA GLY A 72 3.33 -10.43 -2.57
C GLY A 72 3.36 -8.95 -2.98
N ILE A 73 3.91 -8.66 -4.15
CA ILE A 73 3.99 -7.29 -4.66
C ILE A 73 3.52 -7.16 -6.12
N ILE A 74 2.72 -6.13 -6.38
CA ILE A 74 2.30 -5.70 -7.71
C ILE A 74 2.94 -4.35 -7.97
N SER A 75 3.97 -4.36 -8.82
CA SER A 75 4.76 -3.18 -9.17
C SER A 75 4.37 -2.66 -10.54
N GLN A 76 4.12 -1.35 -10.63
CA GLN A 76 3.72 -0.65 -11.85
C GLN A 76 2.65 -1.38 -12.68
N PRO A 77 1.52 -1.81 -12.07
CA PRO A 77 0.47 -2.48 -12.82
C PRO A 77 -0.13 -1.55 -13.87
N ASP A 78 -0.55 -2.11 -15.00
CA ASP A 78 -1.45 -1.40 -15.92
C ASP A 78 -2.76 -1.08 -15.18
N TRP A 79 -3.11 0.20 -15.13
CA TRP A 79 -4.28 0.71 -14.43
C TRP A 79 -5.47 0.97 -15.35
N THR A 80 -5.37 0.63 -16.63
CA THR A 80 -6.49 0.74 -17.57
C THR A 80 -7.58 -0.31 -17.30
N SER A 81 -7.23 -1.43 -16.66
CA SER A 81 -8.15 -2.49 -16.21
C SER A 81 -7.81 -2.97 -14.79
N ALA A 82 -8.63 -3.89 -14.26
CA ALA A 82 -8.37 -4.54 -12.96
C ALA A 82 -7.55 -5.84 -13.08
N GLU A 83 -7.17 -6.26 -14.29
CA GLU A 83 -6.55 -7.56 -14.56
C GLU A 83 -5.21 -7.73 -13.84
N ASP A 84 -4.31 -6.76 -13.95
CA ASP A 84 -3.00 -6.79 -13.29
C ASP A 84 -3.13 -6.87 -11.76
N PHE A 85 -4.21 -6.32 -11.19
CA PHE A 85 -4.50 -6.34 -9.75
C PHE A 85 -5.03 -7.70 -9.28
N GLN A 86 -5.40 -8.59 -10.21
CA GLN A 86 -5.81 -9.97 -9.96
C GLN A 86 -4.67 -10.98 -10.16
N ARG A 87 -3.50 -10.56 -10.67
CA ARG A 87 -2.38 -11.47 -11.00
C ARG A 87 -1.90 -12.28 -9.80
N LEU A 88 -1.94 -11.67 -8.60
CA LEU A 88 -1.63 -12.32 -7.32
C LEU A 88 -2.91 -12.73 -6.55
N GLY A 89 -4.05 -12.76 -7.24
CA GLY A 89 -5.37 -13.11 -6.73
C GLY A 89 -5.75 -12.41 -5.43
N ARG A 90 -6.65 -13.04 -4.67
CA ARG A 90 -7.21 -12.43 -3.46
C ARG A 90 -6.23 -12.56 -2.29
N PRO A 91 -5.85 -11.46 -1.61
CA PRO A 91 -5.08 -11.54 -0.38
C PRO A 91 -5.98 -11.98 0.79
N ASN A 92 -5.40 -12.69 1.77
CA ASN A 92 -6.17 -13.16 2.93
C ASN A 92 -6.53 -12.05 3.93
N LEU A 93 -5.72 -10.99 4.00
CA LEU A 93 -5.91 -9.89 4.96
C LEU A 93 -6.25 -8.57 4.27
N PHE A 94 -5.36 -8.02 3.43
CA PHE A 94 -5.59 -6.70 2.82
C PHE A 94 -4.67 -6.41 1.61
N PHE A 95 -5.05 -5.39 0.83
CA PHE A 95 -4.15 -4.69 -0.09
C PHE A 95 -3.50 -3.49 0.58
N GLY A 96 -2.18 -3.36 0.47
CA GLY A 96 -1.42 -2.17 0.87
C GLY A 96 -1.03 -1.34 -0.36
N VAL A 97 -1.53 -0.12 -0.52
CA VAL A 97 -1.36 0.68 -1.76
C VAL A 97 -0.53 1.94 -1.50
N THR A 98 0.46 2.19 -2.36
CA THR A 98 1.31 3.39 -2.35
C THR A 98 1.60 3.90 -3.76
N ALA A 99 1.87 5.21 -3.91
CA ALA A 99 2.38 5.77 -5.17
C ALA A 99 3.87 5.45 -5.41
N GLY A 100 4.58 4.93 -4.39
CA GLY A 100 6.02 4.70 -4.42
C GLY A 100 6.79 5.66 -3.50
N ASN A 101 8.07 5.85 -3.80
CA ASN A 101 9.02 6.70 -3.09
C ASN A 101 8.85 8.18 -3.41
N MET A 102 8.10 8.52 -4.47
CA MET A 102 7.75 9.88 -4.84
C MET A 102 6.25 10.03 -5.05
N ASP A 103 5.76 11.25 -4.86
CA ASP A 103 4.41 11.62 -5.27
C ASP A 103 4.25 11.47 -6.79
N SER A 104 3.15 10.86 -7.23
CA SER A 104 2.97 10.51 -8.65
C SER A 104 2.90 11.74 -9.56
N MET A 105 2.36 12.85 -9.06
CA MET A 105 2.31 14.11 -9.80
C MET A 105 3.69 14.75 -9.87
N VAL A 106 4.40 14.80 -8.74
CA VAL A 106 5.76 15.35 -8.69
C VAL A 106 6.73 14.54 -9.52
N ASN A 107 6.52 13.23 -9.67
CA ASN A 107 7.34 12.39 -10.55
C ASN A 107 7.06 12.70 -12.03
N ARG A 108 5.79 12.74 -12.41
CA ARG A 108 5.39 12.90 -13.82
C ARG A 108 5.56 14.32 -14.37
N TYR A 109 5.47 15.36 -13.52
CA TYR A 109 5.46 16.75 -13.96
C TYR A 109 6.55 17.61 -13.31
N THR A 110 7.14 18.51 -14.10
CA THR A 110 8.01 19.58 -13.59
C THR A 110 7.20 20.62 -12.81
N ALA A 111 7.89 21.52 -12.08
CA ALA A 111 7.25 22.64 -11.38
C ALA A 111 6.41 23.52 -12.33
N ASP A 112 6.86 23.67 -13.58
CA ASP A 112 6.16 24.39 -14.65
C ASP A 112 5.06 23.55 -15.34
N ARG A 113 4.66 22.41 -14.74
CA ARG A 113 3.64 21.48 -15.24
C ARG A 113 3.94 20.86 -16.60
N LYS A 114 5.21 20.78 -17.00
CA LYS A 114 5.63 20.03 -18.19
C LYS A 114 5.80 18.56 -17.86
N LEU A 115 5.46 17.69 -18.80
CA LEU A 115 5.65 16.24 -18.66
C LEU A 115 7.14 15.92 -18.63
N ARG A 116 7.59 15.10 -17.67
CA ARG A 116 8.92 14.48 -17.71
C ARG A 116 8.93 13.31 -18.68
N SER A 117 10.05 13.17 -19.39
CA SER A 117 10.30 12.02 -20.29
C SER A 117 10.71 10.77 -19.53
N ASP A 118 11.25 10.93 -18.32
CA ASP A 118 11.86 9.90 -17.50
C ASP A 118 11.15 9.72 -16.14
N ASP A 119 11.30 8.53 -15.57
CA ASP A 119 10.88 8.18 -14.21
C ASP A 119 12.01 7.40 -13.53
N ALA A 120 12.68 8.02 -12.56
CA ALA A 120 13.84 7.46 -11.88
C ALA A 120 13.56 6.15 -11.11
N TYR A 121 12.28 5.82 -10.89
CA TYR A 121 11.86 4.60 -10.20
C TYR A 121 11.15 3.61 -11.12
N SER A 122 11.18 3.83 -12.44
CA SER A 122 10.75 2.85 -13.43
C SER A 122 11.93 2.05 -13.97
N PRO A 123 11.72 0.80 -14.44
CA PRO A 123 12.73 0.07 -15.18
C PRO A 123 13.23 0.91 -16.37
N ASN A 124 14.55 0.93 -16.57
CA ASN A 124 15.24 1.71 -17.62
C ASN A 124 14.95 3.22 -17.61
N GLY A 125 14.39 3.78 -16.54
CA GLY A 125 13.99 5.18 -16.50
C GLY A 125 12.73 5.51 -17.31
N GLU A 126 11.95 4.51 -17.73
CA GLU A 126 10.80 4.70 -18.60
C GLU A 126 9.68 5.54 -17.95
N GLY A 127 9.41 6.70 -18.51
CA GLY A 127 8.29 7.56 -18.10
C GLY A 127 6.92 6.95 -18.40
N GLY A 128 5.90 7.40 -17.66
CA GLY A 128 4.51 7.05 -17.95
C GLY A 128 4.08 5.64 -17.54
N LYS A 129 4.81 4.98 -16.62
CA LYS A 129 4.49 3.65 -16.06
C LYS A 129 3.59 3.68 -14.81
N ARG A 130 3.09 4.85 -14.43
CA ARG A 130 2.13 5.03 -13.33
C ARG A 130 1.12 6.13 -13.66
N PRO A 131 -0.11 6.07 -13.15
CA PRO A 131 -1.11 7.11 -13.35
C PRO A 131 -0.88 8.31 -12.43
N ASP A 132 -1.43 9.45 -12.82
CA ASP A 132 -1.61 10.59 -11.93
C ASP A 132 -2.45 10.20 -10.72
N ARG A 133 -2.01 10.62 -9.52
CA ARG A 133 -2.65 10.27 -8.24
C ARG A 133 -2.76 8.75 -8.09
N SER A 134 -1.64 8.06 -8.25
CA SER A 134 -1.57 6.60 -8.30
C SER A 134 -2.25 5.92 -7.13
N VAL A 135 -2.17 6.46 -5.90
CA VAL A 135 -2.87 5.89 -4.74
C VAL A 135 -4.37 5.78 -4.98
N VAL A 136 -5.00 6.80 -5.58
CA VAL A 136 -6.44 6.80 -5.85
C VAL A 136 -6.79 5.77 -6.92
N VAL A 137 -6.06 5.80 -8.04
CA VAL A 137 -6.34 4.90 -9.18
C VAL A 137 -6.11 3.45 -8.79
N TYR A 138 -4.98 3.13 -8.17
CA TYR A 138 -4.66 1.76 -7.76
C TYR A 138 -5.63 1.24 -6.70
N SER A 139 -6.04 2.06 -5.74
CA SER A 139 -7.05 1.65 -4.75
C SER A 139 -8.39 1.30 -5.41
N GLN A 140 -8.80 2.06 -6.42
CA GLN A 140 -10.04 1.78 -7.16
C GLN A 140 -9.93 0.48 -7.95
N ARG A 141 -8.77 0.19 -8.56
CA ARG A 141 -8.52 -1.08 -9.24
C ARG A 141 -8.44 -2.28 -8.31
N CYS A 142 -7.82 -2.15 -7.14
CA CYS A 142 -7.89 -3.16 -6.09
C CYS A 142 -9.35 -3.43 -5.68
N ARG A 143 -10.17 -2.39 -5.54
CA ARG A 143 -11.59 -2.53 -5.19
C ARG A 143 -12.40 -3.20 -6.31
N GLU A 144 -12.09 -2.90 -7.56
CA GLU A 144 -12.70 -3.54 -8.73
C GLU A 144 -12.31 -5.02 -8.83
N ALA A 145 -11.04 -5.35 -8.59
CA ALA A 145 -10.54 -6.72 -8.55
C ALA A 145 -11.18 -7.54 -7.42
N PHE A 146 -11.24 -6.98 -6.20
CA PHE A 146 -11.79 -7.67 -5.04
C PHE A 146 -12.56 -6.73 -4.11
N LYS A 147 -13.88 -6.65 -4.32
CA LYS A 147 -14.79 -5.72 -3.64
C LYS A 147 -14.71 -5.75 -2.12
N ASP A 148 -14.58 -6.92 -1.51
CA ASP A 148 -14.68 -7.10 -0.06
C ASP A 148 -13.32 -7.19 0.65
N VAL A 149 -12.22 -6.97 -0.06
CA VAL A 149 -10.88 -6.96 0.54
C VAL A 149 -10.60 -5.58 1.14
N PRO A 150 -10.12 -5.49 2.39
CA PRO A 150 -9.65 -4.23 2.95
C PRO A 150 -8.54 -3.58 2.11
N ILE A 151 -8.64 -2.27 1.90
CA ILE A 151 -7.64 -1.48 1.17
C ILE A 151 -7.04 -0.45 2.11
N ILE A 152 -5.75 -0.59 2.35
CA ILE A 152 -4.96 0.26 3.25
C ILE A 152 -4.01 1.09 2.41
N ILE A 153 -4.12 2.41 2.47
CA ILE A 153 -3.29 3.33 1.68
C ILE A 153 -2.20 3.95 2.56
N GLY A 154 -1.03 4.21 1.97
CA GLY A 154 0.09 4.80 2.68
C GLY A 154 1.12 5.45 1.75
N GLY A 155 2.29 5.75 2.30
CA GLY A 155 3.36 6.44 1.59
C GLY A 155 3.19 7.96 1.56
N ILE A 156 4.12 8.64 0.90
CA ILE A 156 4.21 10.11 0.86
C ILE A 156 2.93 10.71 0.28
N GLU A 157 2.48 10.17 -0.86
CA GLU A 157 1.30 10.65 -1.58
C GLU A 157 0.02 10.62 -0.71
N ALA A 158 -0.25 9.49 -0.05
CA ALA A 158 -1.42 9.36 0.82
C ALA A 158 -1.28 10.25 2.07
N SER A 159 -0.11 10.22 2.73
CA SER A 159 0.14 10.92 3.99
C SER A 159 -0.04 12.43 3.89
N LEU A 160 0.44 13.03 2.80
CA LEU A 160 0.32 14.47 2.55
C LEU A 160 -1.12 14.87 2.19
N ARG A 161 -1.89 13.95 1.61
CA ARG A 161 -3.29 14.17 1.20
C ARG A 161 -4.30 13.53 2.15
N ARG A 162 -3.94 13.30 3.42
CA ARG A 162 -4.81 12.64 4.42
C ARG A 162 -5.99 13.49 4.87
N ILE A 163 -5.86 14.82 4.78
CA ILE A 163 -6.90 15.81 5.05
C ILE A 163 -7.23 16.59 3.78
N ALA A 164 -8.23 17.47 3.85
CA ALA A 164 -8.46 18.45 2.81
C ALA A 164 -7.18 19.27 2.59
N HIS A 165 -6.82 19.49 1.32
CA HIS A 165 -5.57 20.13 0.93
C HIS A 165 -5.77 20.94 -0.35
N TYR A 166 -4.96 21.99 -0.50
CA TYR A 166 -4.88 22.70 -1.77
C TYR A 166 -4.04 21.90 -2.76
N ASP A 167 -4.61 21.57 -3.92
CA ASP A 167 -3.95 20.83 -4.99
C ASP A 167 -3.41 21.81 -6.03
N TYR A 168 -2.11 22.06 -5.98
CA TYR A 168 -1.40 22.97 -6.89
C TYR A 168 -1.65 22.63 -8.37
N TRP A 169 -1.80 21.35 -8.70
CA TRP A 169 -1.97 20.89 -10.08
C TRP A 169 -3.32 21.27 -10.68
N SER A 170 -4.39 21.23 -9.88
CA SER A 170 -5.74 21.57 -10.32
C SER A 170 -6.24 22.94 -9.87
N ASP A 171 -5.43 23.68 -9.10
CA ASP A 171 -5.74 24.99 -8.53
C ASP A 171 -7.04 25.01 -7.71
N LYS A 172 -7.25 23.96 -6.91
CA LYS A 172 -8.49 23.75 -6.14
C LYS A 172 -8.20 23.12 -4.79
N VAL A 173 -9.07 23.38 -3.82
CA VAL A 173 -9.09 22.59 -2.58
C VAL A 173 -9.73 21.24 -2.89
N ARG A 174 -8.99 20.16 -2.64
CA ARG A 174 -9.46 18.79 -2.73
C ARG A 174 -9.73 18.24 -1.34
N ARG A 175 -10.69 17.32 -1.28
CA ARG A 175 -10.93 16.49 -0.09
C ARG A 175 -9.79 15.48 0.12
N SER A 176 -9.82 14.78 1.24
CA SER A 176 -8.84 13.74 1.55
C SER A 176 -8.77 12.68 0.45
N SER A 177 -7.56 12.23 0.14
CA SER A 177 -7.28 11.08 -0.75
C SER A 177 -8.02 9.81 -0.30
N LEU A 178 -8.29 9.66 1.00
CA LEU A 178 -9.06 8.54 1.53
C LEU A 178 -10.50 8.52 0.99
N VAL A 179 -11.11 9.70 0.80
CA VAL A 179 -12.47 9.82 0.24
C VAL A 179 -12.48 9.54 -1.26
N ASP A 180 -11.48 10.06 -1.99
CA ASP A 180 -11.38 9.86 -3.44
C ASP A 180 -11.01 8.41 -3.82
N SER A 181 -10.12 7.78 -3.05
CA SER A 181 -9.67 6.40 -3.28
C SER A 181 -10.70 5.34 -2.86
N LYS A 182 -11.61 5.67 -1.94
CA LYS A 182 -12.50 4.71 -1.26
C LYS A 182 -11.71 3.59 -0.54
N ALA A 183 -10.49 3.89 -0.13
CA ALA A 183 -9.75 3.01 0.76
C ALA A 183 -10.37 3.02 2.16
N ASP A 184 -10.15 1.95 2.92
CA ASP A 184 -10.79 1.75 4.21
C ASP A 184 -10.00 2.41 5.35
N LEU A 185 -8.68 2.50 5.21
CA LEU A 185 -7.78 3.10 6.19
C LEU A 185 -6.57 3.73 5.50
N LEU A 186 -6.08 4.85 6.04
CA LEU A 186 -4.85 5.50 5.62
C LEU A 186 -3.84 5.46 6.76
N LEU A 187 -2.61 5.02 6.48
CA LEU A 187 -1.48 5.08 7.40
C LEU A 187 -0.57 6.26 7.03
N TYR A 188 -0.15 7.06 8.00
CA TYR A 188 0.70 8.23 7.76
C TYR A 188 1.85 8.36 8.76
N GLY A 189 2.93 9.01 8.33
CA GLY A 189 4.16 9.17 9.12
C GLY A 189 4.98 7.87 9.13
N ASN A 190 5.63 7.57 10.27
CA ASN A 190 6.26 6.28 10.50
C ASN A 190 5.15 5.24 10.75
N ALA A 191 4.83 4.48 9.70
CA ALA A 191 3.70 3.58 9.65
C ALA A 191 4.07 2.13 10.00
N GLU A 192 5.34 1.82 10.24
CA GLU A 192 5.85 0.47 10.53
C GLU A 192 5.09 -0.16 11.70
N ARG A 193 4.92 0.58 12.80
CA ARG A 193 4.16 0.09 13.96
C ARG A 193 2.69 -0.07 13.64
N ALA A 194 2.10 0.90 12.95
CA ALA A 194 0.68 0.90 12.65
C ALA A 194 0.29 -0.24 11.71
N ILE A 195 1.12 -0.55 10.70
CA ILE A 195 0.84 -1.65 9.77
C ILE A 195 1.04 -3.01 10.42
N VAL A 196 2.02 -3.17 11.31
CA VAL A 196 2.21 -4.42 12.08
C VAL A 196 1.04 -4.67 13.03
N GLU A 197 0.62 -3.64 13.77
CA GLU A 197 -0.55 -3.73 14.66
C GLU A 197 -1.83 -4.08 13.89
N LEU A 198 -2.03 -3.43 12.75
CA LEU A 198 -3.16 -3.69 11.85
C LEU A 198 -3.13 -5.12 11.29
N ALA A 199 -1.99 -5.58 10.77
CA ALA A 199 -1.86 -6.91 10.17
C ALA A 199 -2.15 -8.02 11.20
N HIS A 200 -1.58 -7.92 12.41
CA HIS A 200 -1.86 -8.86 13.50
C HIS A 200 -3.30 -8.77 13.99
N GLY A 201 -3.89 -7.58 14.03
CA GLY A 201 -5.30 -7.41 14.40
C GLY A 201 -6.24 -8.08 13.41
N LEU A 202 -6.06 -7.84 12.10
CA LEU A 202 -6.82 -8.52 11.04
C LEU A 202 -6.61 -10.03 11.07
N ALA A 203 -5.37 -10.50 11.27
CA ALA A 203 -5.04 -11.91 11.40
C ALA A 203 -5.70 -12.58 12.62
N ALA A 204 -5.97 -11.82 13.67
CA ALA A 204 -6.73 -12.26 14.84
C ALA A 204 -8.25 -12.15 14.67
N GLY A 205 -8.73 -11.76 13.48
CA GLY A 205 -10.16 -11.64 13.17
C GLY A 205 -10.80 -10.31 13.57
N LYS A 206 -10.02 -9.30 14.01
CA LYS A 206 -10.56 -7.97 14.31
C LYS A 206 -10.98 -7.27 13.02
N THR A 207 -12.03 -6.47 13.11
CA THR A 207 -12.47 -5.57 12.04
C THR A 207 -11.68 -4.26 12.07
N LEU A 208 -11.62 -3.56 10.93
CA LEU A 208 -11.02 -2.22 10.86
C LEU A 208 -11.67 -1.21 11.81
N GLN A 209 -12.94 -1.41 12.15
CA GLN A 209 -13.69 -0.53 13.04
C GLN A 209 -13.19 -0.66 14.49
N GLU A 210 -12.84 -1.86 14.91
CA GLU A 210 -12.24 -2.15 16.23
C GLU A 210 -10.78 -1.68 16.33
N MET A 211 -10.16 -1.32 15.20
CA MET A 211 -8.76 -0.88 15.13
C MET A 211 -8.60 0.61 14.83
N ARG A 212 -9.64 1.41 15.09
CA ARG A 212 -9.59 2.87 14.90
C ARG A 212 -8.68 3.61 15.88
N GLU A 213 -8.28 2.96 16.96
CA GLU A 213 -7.36 3.53 17.96
C GLU A 213 -5.88 3.36 17.59
N VAL A 214 -5.58 2.64 16.50
CA VAL A 214 -4.21 2.49 16.01
C VAL A 214 -3.66 3.88 15.68
N ARG A 215 -2.55 4.25 16.32
CA ARG A 215 -1.94 5.58 16.14
C ARG A 215 -1.32 5.69 14.76
N GLY A 216 -1.39 6.90 14.18
CA GLY A 216 -0.88 7.14 12.83
C GLY A 216 -1.83 6.65 11.73
N THR A 217 -3.12 6.47 12.05
CA THR A 217 -4.14 6.08 11.08
C THR A 217 -5.19 7.17 10.89
N ALA A 218 -5.77 7.24 9.69
CA ALA A 218 -6.91 8.08 9.37
C ALA A 218 -7.98 7.23 8.69
N PHE A 219 -9.24 7.46 9.05
CA PHE A 219 -10.41 6.76 8.51
C PHE A 219 -11.56 7.76 8.29
N VAL A 220 -12.49 7.43 7.41
CA VAL A 220 -13.71 8.24 7.21
C VAL A 220 -14.78 7.82 8.21
N LEU A 221 -15.29 8.77 8.98
CA LEU A 221 -16.48 8.58 9.78
C LEU A 221 -17.73 8.91 8.96
N LYS A 222 -18.80 8.12 9.13
CA LYS A 222 -20.09 8.36 8.48
C LYS A 222 -20.85 9.54 9.10
N GLN A 223 -20.47 9.96 10.30
CA GLN A 223 -21.11 11.00 11.08
C GLN A 223 -20.03 11.84 11.78
N THR A 224 -20.37 13.08 12.12
CA THR A 224 -19.49 13.98 12.86
C THR A 224 -19.13 13.37 14.22
N PRO A 225 -17.85 13.43 14.67
CA PRO A 225 -17.49 13.03 16.03
C PRO A 225 -18.32 13.84 17.04
N SER A 226 -18.93 13.14 18.00
CA SER A 226 -19.60 13.75 19.16
C SER A 226 -18.61 14.24 20.20
#